data_AF-A0A151E5A2-F1
#
_entry.id   AF-A0A151E5A2-F1
#
_cell.length_a   1.000
_cell.length_b   1.000
_cell.length_c   1.000
_cell.angle_alpha   90.00
_cell.angle_beta   90.00
_cell.angle_gamma   90.00
#
_symmetry.space_group_name_H-M   'P 1'
#
loop_
_entity.id
_entity.type
_entity.pdbx_description
1 polymer ?
#
loop_
_entity_poly.entity_id
_entity_poly.type
_entity_poly.pdbx_seq_one_letter_code
_entity_poly.pdbx_strand_id
1 'polypeptide(L)'
;MKSTAILELMVKDHIRLFEYLKDVEKNLGNDFGNLSNSFNTFQWNLEKHFFVEERAIFLSYSPDEPEKQYDFFSDLMDQHAEILGIIESLRKKLQKREPIDLNELKKLLVNHKTFEEKNIYPVIDQEIDEGEKGYIIDRINDIRL
;
A
#
# COMPACT_ATOMS: atom_id res chain seq x y z
N MET A 1 -5.48 6.10 -26.44
CA MET A 1 -5.88 5.92 -25.03
C MET A 1 -4.81 6.60 -24.18
N LYS A 2 -5.20 7.31 -23.11
CA LYS A 2 -4.23 7.83 -22.13
C LYS A 2 -3.55 6.64 -21.43
N SER A 3 -2.28 6.80 -21.07
CA SER A 3 -1.44 5.78 -20.44
C SER A 3 -1.98 5.38 -19.05
N THR A 4 -1.89 4.09 -18.69
CA THR A 4 -2.26 3.49 -17.39
C THR A 4 -1.03 3.11 -16.54
N ALA A 5 0.07 3.84 -16.72
CA ALA A 5 1.37 3.44 -16.19
C ALA A 5 1.44 3.49 -14.65
N ILE A 6 0.78 4.45 -14.00
CA ILE A 6 0.76 4.52 -12.53
C ILE A 6 -0.03 3.33 -11.99
N LEU A 7 -1.23 3.07 -12.53
CA LEU A 7 -2.04 1.90 -12.16
C LEU A 7 -1.24 0.60 -12.30
N GLU A 8 -0.59 0.38 -13.45
CA GLU A 8 0.18 -0.84 -13.69
C GLU A 8 1.35 -1.03 -12.72
N LEU A 9 2.02 0.06 -12.34
CA LEU A 9 3.12 0.02 -11.37
C LEU A 9 2.62 -0.29 -9.95
N MET A 10 1.47 0.24 -9.56
CA MET A 10 0.91 0.02 -8.23
C MET A 10 0.25 -1.35 -8.10
N VAL A 11 -0.42 -1.86 -9.14
CA VAL A 11 -0.92 -3.25 -9.18
C VAL A 11 0.21 -4.27 -8.99
N LYS A 12 1.37 -4.06 -9.63
CA LYS A 12 2.55 -4.94 -9.43
C LYS A 12 3.05 -4.91 -7.99
N ASP A 13 2.99 -3.76 -7.34
CA ASP A 13 3.38 -3.59 -5.95
C ASP A 13 2.40 -4.28 -5.00
N HIS A 14 1.10 -4.14 -5.25
CA HIS A 14 0.06 -4.87 -4.53
C HIS A 14 0.24 -6.38 -4.64
N ILE A 15 0.52 -6.90 -5.84
CA ILE A 15 0.82 -8.33 -6.02
C ILE A 15 1.96 -8.76 -5.11
N ARG A 16 3.07 -8.00 -5.09
CA ARG A 16 4.23 -8.29 -4.27
C ARG A 16 3.95 -8.19 -2.76
N LEU A 17 3.15 -7.22 -2.32
CA LEU A 17 2.72 -7.11 -0.93
C LEU A 17 1.92 -8.35 -0.47
N PHE A 18 1.01 -8.83 -1.32
CA PHE A 18 0.23 -10.03 -1.03
C PHE A 18 1.09 -11.30 -1.03
N GLU A 19 2.17 -11.35 -1.81
CA GLU A 19 3.16 -12.44 -1.72
C GLU A 19 3.85 -12.46 -0.36
N TYR A 20 4.31 -11.30 0.14
CA TYR A 20 4.90 -11.21 1.48
C TYR A 20 3.90 -11.61 2.57
N LEU A 21 2.64 -11.16 2.47
CA LEU A 21 1.59 -11.55 3.41
C LEU A 21 1.34 -13.06 3.41
N LYS A 22 1.31 -13.67 2.22
CA LYS A 22 1.20 -15.13 2.07
C LYS A 22 2.37 -15.86 2.72
N ASP A 23 3.58 -15.28 2.69
CA ASP A 23 4.73 -15.85 3.38
C ASP A 23 4.61 -15.74 4.90
N VAL A 24 3.97 -14.70 5.45
CA VAL A 24 3.57 -14.66 6.87
C VAL A 24 2.61 -15.81 7.19
N GLU A 25 1.59 -16.00 6.35
CA GLU A 25 0.58 -17.06 6.53
C GLU A 25 1.20 -18.46 6.57
N LYS A 26 2.13 -18.75 5.66
CA LYS A 26 2.86 -20.04 5.62
C LYS A 26 3.70 -20.28 6.87
N ASN A 27 4.09 -19.20 7.57
CA ASN A 27 4.92 -19.27 8.77
C ASN A 27 4.12 -19.19 10.07
N LEU A 28 2.79 -19.10 10.01
CA LEU A 28 1.94 -19.24 11.19
C LEU A 28 2.10 -20.64 11.79
N GLY A 29 2.38 -20.70 13.09
CA GLY A 29 2.61 -21.96 13.81
C GLY A 29 3.99 -22.60 13.60
N ASN A 30 4.85 -22.02 12.74
CA ASN A 30 6.26 -22.41 12.63
C ASN A 30 7.10 -21.80 13.77
N ASP A 31 8.40 -22.06 13.76
CA ASP A 31 9.34 -21.42 14.68
C ASP A 31 9.22 -19.89 14.66
N PHE A 32 9.35 -19.30 15.84
CA PHE A 32 9.20 -17.86 16.07
C PHE A 32 10.11 -17.02 15.17
N GLY A 33 11.34 -17.48 14.90
CA GLY A 33 12.28 -16.76 14.04
C GLY A 33 11.76 -16.61 12.61
N ASN A 34 11.20 -17.68 12.03
CA ASN A 34 10.65 -17.66 10.67
C ASN A 34 9.41 -16.76 10.59
N LEU A 35 8.49 -16.89 11.57
CA LEU A 35 7.31 -16.03 11.61
C LEU A 35 7.71 -14.55 11.78
N SER A 36 8.64 -14.25 12.68
CA SER A 36 9.08 -12.88 12.91
C SER A 36 9.77 -12.29 11.69
N ASN A 37 10.60 -13.04 10.98
CA ASN A 37 11.28 -12.57 9.79
C ASN A 37 10.29 -12.28 8.65
N SER A 38 9.36 -13.19 8.40
CA SER A 38 8.32 -13.00 7.38
C SER A 38 7.42 -11.81 7.72
N PHE A 39 7.01 -11.65 8.98
CA PHE A 39 6.19 -10.52 9.43
C PHE A 39 6.93 -9.18 9.28
N ASN A 40 8.19 -9.09 9.71
CA ASN A 40 8.98 -7.86 9.58
C ASN A 40 9.21 -7.49 8.11
N THR A 41 9.43 -8.49 7.24
CA THR A 41 9.56 -8.27 5.79
C THR A 41 8.27 -7.70 5.22
N PHE A 42 7.13 -8.30 5.56
CA PHE A 42 5.84 -7.81 5.11
C PHE A 42 5.54 -6.38 5.62
N GLN A 43 5.72 -6.13 6.92
CA GLN A 43 5.53 -4.81 7.53
C GLN A 43 6.37 -3.73 6.83
N TRP A 44 7.67 -4.00 6.64
CA TRP A 44 8.57 -3.05 5.99
C TRP A 44 8.12 -2.69 4.57
N ASN A 45 7.71 -3.68 3.79
CA ASN A 45 7.27 -3.44 2.41
C ASN A 45 5.91 -2.73 2.37
N LEU A 46 5.01 -3.00 3.32
CA LEU A 46 3.73 -2.30 3.43
C LEU A 46 3.93 -0.82 3.79
N GLU A 47 4.80 -0.52 4.76
CA GLU A 47 5.14 0.87 5.13
C GLU A 47 5.83 1.59 3.97
N LYS A 48 6.73 0.90 3.23
CA LYS A 48 7.37 1.45 2.02
C LYS A 48 6.32 1.74 0.93
N HIS A 49 5.31 0.90 0.77
CA HIS A 49 4.23 1.11 -0.18
C HIS A 49 3.42 2.37 0.13
N PHE A 50 2.92 2.52 1.37
CA PHE A 50 2.21 3.75 1.79
C PHE A 50 3.09 4.98 1.61
N PHE A 51 4.38 4.88 1.93
CA PHE A 51 5.32 5.99 1.71
C PHE A 51 5.46 6.36 0.23
N VAL A 52 5.48 5.39 -0.69
CA VAL A 52 5.47 5.66 -2.15
C VAL A 52 4.23 6.44 -2.52
N GLU A 53 3.05 6.01 -2.08
CA GLU A 53 1.79 6.65 -2.41
C GLU A 53 1.74 8.08 -1.89
N GLU A 54 2.00 8.25 -0.60
CA GLU A 54 1.95 9.56 0.05
C GLU A 54 2.99 10.51 -0.54
N ARG A 55 4.21 10.04 -0.82
CA ARG A 55 5.35 10.92 -1.15
C ARG A 55 5.65 11.07 -2.62
N ALA A 56 5.24 10.11 -3.45
CA ALA A 56 5.41 10.18 -4.90
C ALA A 56 4.10 10.52 -5.60
N ILE A 57 2.96 9.99 -5.14
CA ILE A 57 1.68 10.13 -5.84
C ILE A 57 0.87 11.29 -5.25
N PHE A 58 0.47 11.22 -3.99
CA PHE A 58 -0.50 12.15 -3.40
C PHE A 58 0.02 13.58 -3.33
N LEU A 59 1.30 13.76 -3.00
CA LEU A 59 1.94 15.09 -2.97
C LEU A 59 2.22 15.69 -4.35
N SER A 60 2.34 14.85 -5.38
CA SER A 60 2.63 15.29 -6.75
C SER A 60 1.36 15.50 -7.57
N TYR A 61 0.25 14.89 -7.14
CA TYR A 61 -1.04 15.06 -7.78
C TYR A 61 -1.62 16.44 -7.46
N SER A 62 -1.96 17.21 -8.50
CA SER A 62 -2.49 18.56 -8.36
C SER A 62 -3.66 18.76 -9.34
N PRO A 63 -4.87 18.28 -9.03
CA PRO A 63 -6.01 18.39 -9.93
C PRO A 63 -6.50 19.84 -10.05
N ASP A 64 -7.16 20.14 -11.17
CA ASP A 64 -7.82 21.45 -11.41
C ASP A 64 -8.90 21.76 -10.36
N GLU A 65 -9.51 20.74 -9.77
CA GLU A 65 -10.50 20.81 -8.69
C GLU A 65 -9.89 20.29 -7.38
N PRO A 66 -9.35 21.16 -6.50
CA PRO A 66 -8.63 20.75 -5.28
C PRO A 66 -9.47 19.96 -4.27
N GLU A 67 -10.79 20.12 -4.27
CA GLU A 67 -11.71 19.40 -3.38
C GLU A 67 -11.68 17.88 -3.63
N LYS A 68 -11.51 17.44 -4.89
CA LYS A 68 -11.37 16.02 -5.25
C LYS A 68 -10.13 15.39 -4.64
N GLN A 69 -9.02 16.13 -4.61
CA GLN A 69 -7.78 15.68 -3.97
C GLN A 69 -7.98 15.43 -2.48
N TYR A 70 -8.70 16.33 -1.82
CA TYR A 70 -8.94 16.28 -0.39
C TYR A 70 -9.79 15.06 0.01
N ASP A 71 -10.90 14.81 -0.70
CA ASP A 71 -11.80 13.71 -0.39
C ASP A 71 -11.13 12.34 -0.60
N PHE A 72 -10.48 12.13 -1.75
CA PHE A 72 -9.84 10.84 -2.05
C PHE A 72 -8.69 10.51 -1.09
N PHE A 73 -7.84 11.49 -0.81
CA PHE A 73 -6.64 11.22 -0.03
C PHE A 73 -6.91 11.21 1.47
N SER A 74 -7.90 11.95 1.97
CA SER A 74 -8.31 11.82 3.37
C SER A 74 -8.79 10.39 3.68
N ASP A 75 -9.64 9.81 2.83
CA ASP A 75 -10.13 8.44 2.99
C ASP A 75 -9.00 7.40 2.94
N LEU A 76 -7.98 7.60 2.09
CA LEU A 76 -6.82 6.73 2.02
C LEU A 76 -5.93 6.84 3.27
N MET A 77 -5.68 8.07 3.76
CA MET A 77 -4.89 8.27 4.97
C MET A 77 -5.55 7.62 6.19
N ASP A 78 -6.88 7.67 6.29
CA ASP A 78 -7.62 6.97 7.34
C ASP A 78 -7.48 5.45 7.22
N GLN A 79 -7.54 4.89 6.00
CA GLN A 79 -7.28 3.48 5.75
C GLN A 79 -5.85 3.07 6.09
N HIS A 80 -4.84 3.89 5.74
CA HIS A 80 -3.44 3.65 6.11
C HIS A 80 -3.28 3.60 7.63
N ALA A 81 -3.87 4.57 8.34
CA ALA A 81 -3.84 4.63 9.80
C ALA A 81 -4.49 3.39 10.44
N GLU A 82 -5.65 2.95 9.93
CA GLU A 82 -6.33 1.74 10.40
C GLU A 82 -5.46 0.50 10.20
N ILE A 83 -4.91 0.32 8.99
CA ILE A 83 -4.06 -0.82 8.65
C ILE A 83 -2.80 -0.83 9.54
N LEU A 84 -2.10 0.29 9.69
CA LEU A 84 -0.92 0.41 10.56
C LEU A 84 -1.25 0.13 12.03
N GLY A 85 -2.45 0.52 12.48
CA GLY A 85 -2.96 0.17 13.81
C GLY A 85 -3.07 -1.34 14.03
N ILE A 86 -3.59 -2.07 13.04
CA ILE A 86 -3.65 -3.54 13.08
C ILE A 86 -2.25 -4.14 13.05
N ILE A 87 -1.36 -3.66 12.19
CA ILE A 87 0.04 -4.13 12.12
C ILE A 87 0.73 -4.01 13.48
N GLU A 88 0.58 -2.87 14.16
CA GLU A 88 1.19 -2.67 15.48
C GLU A 88 0.59 -3.60 16.53
N SER A 89 -0.72 -3.87 16.48
CA SER A 89 -1.38 -4.85 17.34
C SER A 89 -0.83 -6.26 17.12
N LEU A 90 -0.68 -6.68 15.86
CA LEU A 90 -0.11 -7.97 15.49
C LEU A 90 1.36 -8.08 15.91
N ARG A 91 2.15 -7.02 15.73
CA ARG A 91 3.54 -6.95 16.17
C ARG A 91 3.67 -7.15 17.68
N LYS A 92 2.82 -6.52 18.48
CA LYS A 92 2.78 -6.69 19.94
C LYS A 92 2.44 -8.11 20.35
N LYS A 93 1.47 -8.74 19.68
CA LYS A 93 1.13 -10.16 19.91
C LYS A 93 2.29 -11.07 19.58
N LEU A 94 2.91 -10.86 18.42
CA LEU A 94 4.08 -11.61 17.97
C LEU A 94 5.22 -11.52 18.99
N GLN A 95 5.57 -10.32 19.48
CA GLN A 95 6.62 -10.13 20.51
C GLN A 95 6.32 -10.88 21.81
N LYS A 96 5.05 -10.99 22.19
CA LYS A 96 4.58 -11.77 23.34
C LYS A 96 4.43 -13.27 23.06
N ARG A 97 4.70 -13.71 21.82
CA ARG A 97 4.49 -15.07 21.33
C ARG A 97 3.03 -15.53 21.46
N GLU A 98 2.11 -14.59 21.37
CA GLU A 98 0.68 -14.86 21.31
C GLU A 98 0.29 -15.27 19.88
N PRO A 99 -0.73 -16.13 19.72
CA PRO A 99 -1.29 -16.42 18.41
C PRO A 99 -1.74 -15.14 17.70
N ILE A 100 -1.43 -15.03 16.41
CA ILE A 100 -1.87 -13.93 15.54
C ILE A 100 -2.89 -14.44 14.52
N ASP A 101 -3.87 -13.61 14.20
CA ASP A 101 -4.84 -13.83 13.14
C ASP A 101 -4.72 -12.70 12.12
N LEU A 102 -4.68 -13.04 10.84
CA LEU A 102 -4.49 -12.10 9.73
C LEU A 102 -5.78 -11.81 8.96
N ASN A 103 -6.92 -12.42 9.34
CA ASN A 103 -8.17 -12.29 8.60
C ASN A 103 -8.64 -10.84 8.44
N GLU A 104 -8.62 -10.06 9.52
CA GLU A 104 -9.04 -8.66 9.52
C GLU A 104 -8.10 -7.81 8.65
N LEU A 105 -6.78 -7.96 8.84
CA LEU A 105 -5.77 -7.29 8.03
C LEU A 105 -5.96 -7.59 6.53
N LYS A 106 -6.15 -8.87 6.17
CA LYS A 106 -6.37 -9.28 4.78
C LYS A 106 -7.61 -8.62 4.19
N LYS A 107 -8.70 -8.53 4.95
CA LYS A 107 -9.92 -7.88 4.51
C LYS A 107 -9.68 -6.39 4.22
N LEU A 108 -9.01 -5.69 5.13
CA LEU A 108 -8.69 -4.27 4.92
C LEU A 108 -7.78 -4.06 3.71
N LEU A 109 -6.70 -4.83 3.57
CA LEU A 109 -5.79 -4.72 2.43
C LEU A 109 -6.47 -5.00 1.09
N VAL A 110 -7.41 -5.96 1.05
CA VAL A 110 -8.19 -6.23 -0.18
C VAL A 110 -9.13 -5.08 -0.51
N ASN A 111 -9.79 -4.49 0.50
CA ASN A 111 -10.67 -3.35 0.28
C ASN A 111 -9.89 -2.12 -0.19
N HIS A 112 -8.77 -1.82 0.49
CA HIS A 112 -7.87 -0.72 0.19
C HIS A 112 -7.35 -0.79 -1.26
N LYS A 113 -6.69 -1.89 -1.64
CA LYS A 113 -6.21 -2.05 -3.03
C LYS A 113 -7.33 -1.94 -4.07
N THR A 114 -8.52 -2.47 -3.75
CA THR A 114 -9.65 -2.50 -4.69
C THR A 114 -10.19 -1.09 -4.89
N PHE A 115 -10.21 -0.29 -3.83
CA PHE A 115 -10.59 1.10 -3.90
C PHE A 115 -9.61 1.89 -4.76
N GLU A 116 -8.30 1.70 -4.57
CA GLU A 116 -7.27 2.43 -5.31
C GLU A 116 -7.21 2.06 -6.79
N GLU A 117 -7.18 0.76 -7.09
CA GLU A 117 -7.09 0.24 -8.46
C GLU A 117 -8.31 0.59 -9.30
N LYS A 118 -9.46 0.84 -8.66
CA LYS A 118 -10.71 1.20 -9.37
C LYS A 118 -10.99 2.69 -9.42
N ASN A 119 -10.66 3.41 -8.35
CA ASN A 119 -11.17 4.78 -8.16
C ASN A 119 -10.05 5.83 -8.11
N ILE A 120 -8.81 5.44 -7.82
CA ILE A 120 -7.72 6.39 -7.57
C ILE A 120 -6.76 6.42 -8.74
N TYR A 121 -5.96 5.37 -8.94
CA TYR A 121 -4.92 5.39 -9.96
C TYR A 121 -5.44 5.59 -11.39
N PRO A 122 -6.57 4.99 -11.82
CA PRO A 122 -7.11 5.25 -13.14
C PRO A 122 -7.51 6.71 -13.35
N VAL A 123 -8.00 7.39 -12.30
CA VAL A 123 -8.37 8.80 -12.35
C VAL A 123 -7.13 9.65 -12.48
N ILE A 124 -6.12 9.41 -11.64
CA ILE A 124 -4.83 10.12 -11.70
C ILE A 124 -4.20 9.96 -13.09
N ASP A 125 -4.12 8.73 -13.62
CA ASP A 125 -3.60 8.45 -14.97
C ASP A 125 -4.37 9.19 -16.08
N GLN A 126 -5.65 9.51 -15.87
CA GLN A 126 -6.49 10.19 -16.85
C GLN A 126 -6.52 11.70 -16.70
N GLU A 127 -6.35 12.25 -15.50
CA GLU A 127 -6.48 13.68 -15.23
C GLU A 127 -5.18 14.44 -15.50
N ILE A 128 -4.02 13.88 -15.12
CA ILE A 128 -2.74 14.57 -15.26
C ILE A 128 -2.18 14.52 -16.69
N ASP A 129 -1.25 15.44 -16.99
CA ASP A 129 -0.51 15.41 -18.25
C ASP A 129 0.66 14.41 -18.25
N GLU A 130 1.25 14.16 -19.43
CA GLU A 130 2.34 13.18 -19.55
C GLU A 130 3.64 13.62 -18.86
N GLY A 131 3.86 14.92 -18.64
CA GLY A 131 5.01 15.44 -17.89
C GLY A 131 4.85 15.21 -16.39
N GLU A 132 3.70 15.53 -15.82
CA GLU A 132 3.35 15.24 -14.42
C GLU A 132 3.39 13.73 -14.16
N LYS A 133 2.85 12.93 -15.08
CA LYS A 133 2.89 11.48 -15.00
C LYS A 133 4.32 10.95 -15.00
N GLY A 134 5.17 11.45 -15.91
CA GLY A 134 6.59 11.10 -15.95
C GLY A 134 7.28 11.39 -14.63
N TYR A 135 7.04 12.57 -14.06
CA TYR A 135 7.57 12.95 -12.75
C TYR A 135 7.11 11.99 -11.64
N ILE A 136 5.81 11.66 -11.55
CA ILE A 136 5.30 10.70 -10.55
C ILE A 136 5.98 9.33 -10.71
N ILE A 137 6.10 8.83 -11.93
CA ILE A 137 6.73 7.53 -12.20
C ILE A 137 8.20 7.52 -11.77
N ASP A 138 8.95 8.58 -12.09
CA ASP A 138 10.34 8.71 -11.68
C ASP A 138 10.45 8.71 -10.14
N ARG A 139 9.56 9.44 -9.46
CA ARG A 139 9.50 9.47 -7.98
C ARG A 139 9.17 8.10 -7.38
N ILE A 140 8.23 7.34 -7.97
CA ILE A 140 7.91 5.97 -7.56
C ILE A 140 9.15 5.09 -7.68
N ASN A 141 9.85 5.17 -8.81
CA ASN A 141 11.03 4.35 -9.07
C ASN A 141 12.18 4.69 -8.11
N ASP A 142 12.45 5.97 -7.86
CA ASP A 142 13.49 6.43 -6.92
C ASP A 142 13.33 5.87 -5.52
N ILE A 143 12.09 5.83 -5.01
CA ILE A 143 11.79 5.31 -3.67
C ILE A 143 11.88 3.78 -3.67
N ARG A 144 11.51 3.11 -4.77
CA ARG A 144 11.49 1.64 -4.88
C ARG A 144 12.87 1.01 -5.04
N LEU A 145 13.88 1.75 -5.49
CA LEU A 145 15.31 1.37 -5.40
C LEU A 145 15.70 0.95 -3.97
#